data_AF-A0A6I3CW17-F1
#
_entry.id   AF-A0A6I3CW17-F1
#
_cell.length_a   1.000
_cell.length_b   1.000
_cell.length_c   1.000
_cell.angle_alpha   90.00
_cell.angle_beta   90.00
_cell.angle_gamma   90.00
#
_symmetry.space_group_name_H-M   'P 1'
#
loop_
_entity.id
_entity.type
_entity.pdbx_description
1 polymer ?
#
loop_
_entity_poly.entity_id
_entity_poly.type
_entity_poly.pdbx_seq_one_letter_code
_entity_poly.pdbx_strand_id
1 'polypeptide(L)' 'VADAAAFALCRENSLPIVVFDLMRKGNIARAVAGENIGTIVS' A
#
# COMPACT_ATOMS: atom_id res chain seq x y z
N VAL A 1 -2.20 -11.05 6.05
CA VAL A 1 -3.03 -11.13 4.83
C VAL A 1 -4.20 -10.15 5.03
N ALA A 2 -4.49 -9.30 4.06
CA ALA A 2 -5.61 -8.34 4.17
C ALA A 2 -6.90 -8.97 3.61
N ASP A 3 -8.05 -8.45 4.03
CA ASP A 3 -9.37 -9.00 3.69
C ASP A 3 -9.81 -8.61 2.27
N ALA A 4 -10.53 -9.53 1.60
CA ALA A 4 -10.96 -9.34 0.22
C ALA A 4 -11.96 -8.19 0.05
N ALA A 5 -12.84 -7.94 1.04
CA ALA A 5 -13.81 -6.85 0.97
C ALA A 5 -13.12 -5.48 1.05
N ALA A 6 -12.06 -5.35 1.86
CA ALA A 6 -11.28 -4.13 1.94
C ALA A 6 -10.59 -3.81 0.60
N PHE A 7 -10.02 -4.82 -0.07
CA PHE A 7 -9.44 -4.64 -1.41
C PHE A 7 -10.49 -4.25 -2.45
N ALA A 8 -11.66 -4.89 -2.45
CA ALA A 8 -12.75 -4.56 -3.36
C ALA A 8 -13.20 -3.10 -3.20
N LEU A 9 -13.42 -2.65 -1.96
CA LEU A 9 -13.82 -1.28 -1.66
C LEU A 9 -12.79 -0.25 -2.14
N CYS A 10 -11.51 -0.49 -1.88
CA CYS A 10 -10.44 0.41 -2.33
C CYS A 10 -10.34 0.45 -3.85
N ARG A 11 -10.49 -0.69 -4.53
CA ARG A 11 -10.48 -0.77 -6.00
C ARG A 11 -11.67 -0.03 -6.62
N GLU A 12 -12.86 -0.21 -6.07
CA GLU A 12 -14.07 0.52 -6.52
C GLU A 12 -13.92 2.04 -6.37
N ASN A 13 -13.28 2.49 -5.29
CA ASN A 13 -13.03 3.91 -5.05
C ASN A 13 -11.72 4.42 -5.69
N SER A 14 -11.03 3.59 -6.48
CA SER A 14 -9.73 3.92 -7.09
C SER A 14 -8.70 4.44 -6.06
N LEU A 15 -8.75 3.92 -4.84
CA LEU A 15 -7.84 4.26 -3.76
C LEU A 15 -6.58 3.39 -3.86
N PRO A 16 -5.40 3.96 -4.15
CA PRO A 16 -4.17 3.19 -4.27
C PRO A 16 -3.76 2.62 -2.89
N ILE A 17 -3.46 1.33 -2.85
CA ILE A 17 -2.96 0.64 -1.65
C ILE A 17 -1.47 0.33 -1.85
N VAL A 18 -0.63 0.79 -0.91
CA VAL A 18 0.81 0.49 -0.90
C VAL A 18 1.11 -0.50 0.22
N VAL A 19 1.55 -1.70 -0.14
CA VAL A 19 1.94 -2.76 0.81
C VAL A 19 3.46 -2.78 0.92
N PHE A 20 3.99 -2.45 2.10
CA PHE A 20 5.43 -2.40 2.36
C PHE A 20 5.77 -2.95 3.74
N ASP A 21 7.04 -3.30 3.94
CA ASP A 21 7.56 -3.73 5.24
C ASP A 21 7.81 -2.55 6.17
N LEU A 22 7.09 -2.50 7.30
CA LEU A 22 7.19 -1.46 8.32
C LEU A 22 8.52 -1.52 9.10
N MET A 23 9.07 -2.71 9.30
CA MET A 23 10.24 -2.92 10.15
C MET A 23 11.54 -2.47 9.47
N ARG A 24 11.52 -2.36 8.14
CA ARG A 24 12.66 -1.84 7.40
C ARG A 24 12.76 -0.32 7.59
N LYS A 25 13.83 0.10 8.26
CA LYS A 25 14.13 1.50 8.56
C LYS A 25 14.02 2.37 7.29
N GLY A 26 13.26 3.45 7.39
CA GLY A 26 13.06 4.41 6.31
C GLY A 26 11.88 4.09 5.37
N ASN A 27 11.29 2.90 5.41
CA ASN A 27 10.20 2.56 4.49
C ASN A 27 8.94 3.43 4.66
N ILE A 28 8.60 3.87 5.87
CA ILE A 28 7.45 4.77 6.08
C ILE A 28 7.65 6.09 5.32
N ALA A 29 8.83 6.71 5.47
CA ALA A 29 9.14 7.97 4.80
C ALA A 29 9.12 7.81 3.27
N ARG A 30 9.67 6.69 2.77
CA ARG A 30 9.69 6.36 1.34
C ARG A 30 8.29 6.09 0.79
N ALA A 31 7.41 5.43 1.56
CA ALA A 31 6.01 5.20 1.20
C ALA A 31 5.26 6.52 1.01
N VAL A 32 5.40 7.44 1.96
CA VAL A 32 4.73 8.76 1.93
C VAL A 32 5.31 9.66 0.83
N ALA A 33 6.60 9.50 0.51
CA ALA A 33 7.25 10.19 -0.61
C ALA A 33 6.79 9.67 -2.00
N GLY A 34 5.99 8.60 -2.05
CA GLY A 34 5.53 7.99 -3.31
C GLY A 34 6.63 7.20 -4.03
N GLU A 35 7.71 6.82 -3.33
CA GLU A 35 8.71 5.92 -3.90
C GLU A 35 8.09 4.55 -4.16
N ASN A 36 8.54 3.89 -5.23
CA ASN A 36 8.07 2.55 -5.58
C ASN A 36 8.71 1.53 -4.63
N ILE A 37 8.09 1.36 -3.45
CA ILE A 37 8.48 0.38 -2.44
C ILE A 37 7.39 -0.66 -2.25
N GLY A 38 7.79 -1.93 -2.17
CA GLY A 38 6.85 -3.03 -1.99
C GLY A 38 5.93 -3.23 -3.20
N THR A 39 4.63 -3.45 -2.94
CA THR A 39 3.63 -3.75 -3.97
C THR A 39 2.55 -2.67 -3.97
N ILE A 40 2.31 -2.08 -5.13
CA ILE A 40 1.20 -1.16 -5.37
C ILE A 40 0.02 -1.97 -5.91
N VAL A 41 -1.14 -1.84 -5.26
CA VAL A 41 -2.41 -2.43 -5.70
C VAL A 41 -3.35 -1.28 -6.08
N SER A 42 -3.88 -1.36 -7.29
CA SER A 42 -4.77 -0.38 -7.93
C SER A 42 -5.92 -1.08 -8.63
#